data_AF-A0A8T6J4J6-F1
#
_entry.id   AF-A0A8T6J4J6-F1
#
_cell.length_a   1.000
_cell.length_b   1.000
_cell.length_c   1.000
_cell.angle_alpha   90.00
_cell.angle_beta   90.00
_cell.angle_gamma   90.00
#
_symmetry.space_group_name_H-M   'P 1'
#
loop_
_entity.id
_entity.type
_entity.pdbx_description
1 polymer ?
#
loop_
_entity_poly.entity_id
_entity_poly.type
_entity_poly.pdbx_seq_one_letter_code
_entity_poly.pdbx_strand_id
1 'polypeptide(L)'
;YGGGFATLPAYLADVFGTRHVGAIHGRLLTAWSVAGALGPLLITQLREFSLEQAVRALAARIDPAAFEAHFGAPMSNLNELVAANTVTIGRLMEIVPAGTPDPTPGIYNLTMYVMGALLAIALLANLRMRPVSERFVTRVAGK
;
A
#
# COMPACT_ATOMS: atom_id res chain seq x y z
N TYR A 1 -6.87 -5.54 -15.32
CA TYR A 1 -5.51 -5.68 -15.87
C TYR A 1 -5.48 -5.84 -17.40
N GLY A 2 -6.29 -6.68 -18.05
CA GLY A 2 -6.15 -6.94 -19.51
C GLY A 2 -6.34 -5.76 -20.49
N GLY A 3 -7.35 -4.90 -20.30
CA GLY A 3 -7.66 -3.83 -21.28
C GLY A 3 -6.60 -2.71 -21.38
N GLY A 4 -5.97 -2.35 -20.26
CA GLY A 4 -4.88 -1.37 -20.26
C GLY A 4 -3.61 -1.92 -20.90
N PHE A 5 -3.24 -3.17 -20.59
CA PHE A 5 -2.08 -3.81 -21.20
C PHE A 5 -2.20 -4.00 -22.71
N ALA A 6 -3.41 -4.33 -23.20
CA ALA A 6 -3.66 -4.50 -24.62
C ALA A 6 -3.53 -3.19 -25.42
N THR A 7 -3.81 -2.04 -24.79
CA THR A 7 -3.78 -0.72 -25.44
C THR A 7 -2.46 0.03 -25.25
N LEU A 8 -1.62 -0.39 -24.30
CA LEU A 8 -0.33 0.25 -24.01
C LEU A 8 0.60 0.37 -25.22
N PRO A 9 0.83 -0.67 -26.06
CA PRO A 9 1.71 -0.53 -27.21
C PRO A 9 1.22 0.50 -28.23
N ALA A 10 -0.11 0.57 -28.45
CA ALA A 10 -0.72 1.55 -29.34
C ALA A 10 -0.58 2.97 -28.76
N TYR A 11 -0.88 3.16 -27.47
CA TYR A 11 -0.69 4.43 -26.78
C TYR A 11 0.77 4.92 -26.81
N LEU A 12 1.73 4.03 -26.55
CA LEU A 12 3.15 4.36 -26.62
C LEU A 12 3.60 4.71 -28.04
N ALA A 13 3.06 4.03 -29.05
CA ALA A 13 3.32 4.35 -30.45
C ALA A 13 2.80 5.75 -30.83
N ASP A 14 1.63 6.13 -30.34
CA ASP A 14 1.05 7.46 -30.60
C ASP A 14 1.81 8.59 -29.90
N VAL A 15 2.32 8.35 -28.69
CA VAL A 15 3.02 9.37 -27.89
C VAL A 15 4.51 9.48 -28.26
N PHE A 16 5.17 8.35 -28.58
CA PHE A 16 6.63 8.29 -28.76
C PHE A 16 7.08 7.87 -30.17
N GLY A 17 6.16 7.52 -31.06
CA GLY A 17 6.46 6.99 -32.40
C GLY A 17 6.79 5.49 -32.39
N THR A 18 6.70 4.85 -33.56
CA THR A 18 6.74 3.38 -33.70
C THR A 18 8.15 2.76 -33.61
N ARG A 19 9.21 3.55 -33.87
CA ARG A 19 10.59 3.04 -34.01
C ARG A 19 11.16 2.35 -32.76
N HIS A 20 10.79 2.82 -31.57
CA HIS A 20 11.36 2.35 -30.30
C HIS A 20 10.31 1.86 -29.29
N VAL A 21 9.07 1.59 -29.72
CA VAL A 21 7.96 1.20 -28.83
C VAL A 21 8.32 -0.01 -27.96
N GLY A 22 8.96 -1.04 -28.53
CA GLY A 22 9.36 -2.22 -27.77
C GLY A 22 10.36 -1.92 -26.63
N ALA A 23 11.36 -1.07 -26.88
CA ALA A 23 12.34 -0.69 -25.87
C ALA A 23 11.74 0.20 -24.76
N ILE A 24 10.84 1.12 -25.14
CA ILE A 24 10.09 1.97 -24.20
C ILE A 24 9.17 1.11 -23.34
N HIS A 25 8.43 0.19 -23.96
CA HIS A 25 7.56 -0.76 -23.27
C HIS A 25 8.34 -1.66 -22.33
N GLY A 26 9.52 -2.16 -22.73
CA GLY A 26 10.40 -2.95 -21.86
C GLY A 26 10.80 -2.22 -20.58
N ARG A 27 11.20 -0.95 -20.68
CA ARG A 27 11.52 -0.10 -19.50
C ARG A 27 10.30 0.14 -18.61
N LEU A 28 9.14 0.37 -19.23
CA LEU A 28 7.87 0.50 -18.51
C LEU A 28 7.55 -0.77 -17.72
N LEU A 29 7.73 -1.96 -18.31
CA LEU A 29 7.52 -3.23 -17.63
C LEU A 29 8.48 -3.41 -16.45
N THR A 30 9.76 -3.05 -16.60
CA THR A 30 10.71 -3.09 -15.47
C THR A 30 10.26 -2.20 -14.32
N ALA A 31 9.84 -0.96 -14.61
CA ALA A 31 9.31 -0.05 -13.59
C ALA A 31 8.04 -0.61 -12.92
N TRP A 32 7.15 -1.22 -13.70
CA TRP A 32 5.95 -1.86 -13.16
C TRP A 32 6.31 -3.07 -12.28
N SER A 33 7.25 -3.92 -12.67
CA SER A 33 7.70 -5.05 -11.85
C SER A 33 8.24 -4.57 -10.49
N VAL A 34 9.03 -3.50 -10.47
CA VAL A 34 9.51 -2.89 -9.21
C VAL A 34 8.33 -2.41 -8.37
N ALA A 35 7.37 -1.68 -8.96
CA ALA A 35 6.18 -1.24 -8.24
C ALA A 35 5.33 -2.42 -7.72
N GLY A 36 5.24 -3.51 -8.48
CA GLY A 36 4.53 -4.73 -8.10
C GLY A 36 5.17 -5.46 -6.92
N ALA A 37 6.49 -5.38 -6.77
CA ALA A 37 7.19 -5.91 -5.60
C ALA A 37 7.09 -4.97 -4.39
N LEU A 38 7.26 -3.66 -4.59
CA LEU A 38 7.25 -2.68 -3.50
C LEU A 38 5.85 -2.42 -2.94
N GLY A 39 4.80 -2.51 -3.75
CA GLY A 39 3.42 -2.25 -3.35
C GLY A 39 2.95 -3.11 -2.17
N PRO A 40 3.05 -4.45 -2.25
CA PRO A 40 2.70 -5.34 -1.15
C PRO A 40 3.53 -5.08 0.12
N LEU A 41 4.83 -4.83 -0.01
CA LEU A 41 5.70 -4.53 1.13
C LEU A 41 5.24 -3.27 1.85
N LEU A 42 4.98 -2.18 1.12
CA LEU A 42 4.50 -0.94 1.70
C LEU A 42 3.15 -1.10 2.39
N ILE A 43 2.20 -1.80 1.76
CA ILE A 43 0.86 -2.04 2.32
C ILE A 43 0.95 -2.83 3.63
N THR A 44 1.76 -3.88 3.65
CA THR A 44 1.99 -4.70 4.86
C THR A 44 2.57 -3.86 5.99
N GLN A 45 3.61 -3.06 5.71
CA GLN A 45 4.24 -2.21 6.72
C GLN A 45 3.30 -1.14 7.30
N LEU A 46 2.51 -0.48 6.45
CA LEU A 46 1.52 0.51 6.90
C LEU A 46 0.41 -0.12 7.76
N ARG A 47 0.01 -1.34 7.40
CA ARG A 47 -0.98 -2.11 8.17
C ARG A 47 -0.41 -2.53 9.52
N GLU A 48 0.81 -3.05 9.56
CA GLU A 48 1.51 -3.43 10.80
C GLU A 48 1.65 -2.24 11.74
N PHE A 49 2.08 -1.09 11.22
CA PHE A 49 2.15 0.15 11.98
C PHE A 49 0.79 0.56 12.58
N SER A 50 -0.29 0.45 11.80
CA SER A 50 -1.65 0.78 12.27
C SER A 50 -2.13 -0.21 13.35
N LEU A 51 -1.79 -1.49 13.21
CA LEU A 51 -2.07 -2.53 14.22
C LEU A 51 -1.32 -2.27 15.52
N GLU A 52 -0.02 -1.99 15.46
CA GLU A 52 0.78 -1.69 16.64
C GLU A 52 0.25 -0.48 17.39
N GLN A 53 -0.13 0.59 16.67
CA GLN A 53 -0.74 1.76 17.29
C GLN A 53 -2.06 1.43 17.98
N ALA A 54 -2.93 0.65 17.32
CA ALA A 54 -4.21 0.24 17.89
C ALA A 54 -4.01 -0.60 19.16
N VAL A 55 -3.10 -1.58 19.12
CA VAL A 55 -2.75 -2.42 20.27
C VAL A 55 -2.21 -1.57 21.42
N ARG A 56 -1.25 -0.67 21.16
CA ARG A 56 -0.69 0.23 22.17
C ARG A 56 -1.76 1.15 22.78
N ALA A 57 -2.66 1.69 21.95
CA ALA A 57 -3.75 2.56 22.40
C ALA A 57 -4.75 1.82 23.29
N LEU A 58 -5.08 0.56 22.97
CA LEU A 58 -5.93 -0.28 23.82
C LEU A 58 -5.20 -0.68 25.11
N ALA A 59 -3.95 -1.14 25.01
CA ALA A 59 -3.13 -1.52 26.15
C ALA A 59 -2.99 -0.38 27.18
N ALA A 60 -2.85 0.86 26.72
CA ALA A 60 -2.78 2.03 27.59
C ALA A 60 -4.06 2.30 28.42
N ARG A 61 -5.19 1.69 28.06
CA ARG A 61 -6.48 1.81 28.77
C ARG A 61 -6.79 0.64 29.69
N ILE A 62 -5.97 -0.40 29.65
CA ILE A 62 -6.18 -1.64 30.41
C ILE A 62 -5.39 -1.54 31.72
N ASP A 63 -6.02 -1.93 32.82
CA ASP A 63 -5.34 -2.10 34.11
C ASP A 63 -4.29 -3.22 34.00
N PRO A 64 -3.00 -2.97 34.32
CA PRO A 64 -1.96 -4.00 34.29
C PRO A 64 -2.32 -5.28 35.04
N ALA A 65 -3.04 -5.19 36.16
CA ALA A 65 -3.45 -6.37 36.91
C ALA A 65 -4.50 -7.20 36.16
N ALA A 66 -5.44 -6.54 35.47
CA ALA A 66 -6.45 -7.20 34.64
C ALA A 66 -5.82 -7.85 33.39
N PHE A 67 -4.82 -7.19 32.80
CA PHE A 67 -4.05 -7.75 31.69
C PHE A 67 -3.33 -9.03 32.11
N GLU A 68 -2.61 -8.99 33.23
CA GLU A 68 -1.86 -10.14 33.73
C GLU A 68 -2.79 -11.30 34.12
N ALA A 69 -3.93 -11.01 34.75
CA ALA A 69 -4.93 -12.01 35.07
C ALA A 69 -5.52 -12.69 33.82
N HIS A 70 -5.69 -11.95 32.72
CA HIS A 70 -6.29 -12.48 31.49
C HIS A 70 -5.27 -13.21 30.59
N PHE A 71 -4.05 -12.67 30.46
CA PHE A 71 -3.03 -13.19 29.54
C PHE A 71 -1.96 -14.06 30.23
N GLY A 72 -1.94 -14.12 31.56
CA GLY A 72 -0.97 -14.92 32.34
C GLY A 72 0.47 -14.39 32.26
N ALA A 73 0.66 -13.14 31.82
CA ALA A 73 1.96 -12.51 31.67
C ALA A 73 1.86 -11.00 31.91
N PRO A 74 2.92 -10.37 32.47
CA PRO A 74 2.92 -8.94 32.73
C PRO A 74 2.92 -8.12 31.44
N MET A 75 2.41 -6.89 31.52
CA MET A 75 2.36 -5.94 30.39
C MET A 75 3.74 -5.62 29.80
N SER A 76 4.84 -5.86 30.53
CA SER A 76 6.21 -5.75 30.00
C SER A 76 6.45 -6.64 28.78
N ASN A 77 5.77 -7.78 28.71
CA ASN A 77 5.93 -8.76 27.63
C ASN A 77 4.96 -8.51 26.47
N LEU A 78 4.24 -7.38 26.47
CA LEU A 78 3.22 -7.07 25.45
C LEU A 78 3.74 -7.26 24.03
N ASN A 79 4.95 -6.77 23.71
CA ASN A 79 5.52 -6.89 22.36
C ASN A 79 5.75 -8.35 21.96
N GLU A 80 6.20 -9.20 22.89
CA GLU A 80 6.42 -10.63 22.65
C GLU A 80 5.08 -11.36 22.45
N LEU A 81 4.08 -11.04 23.28
CA LEU A 81 2.75 -11.62 23.20
C LEU A 81 2.01 -11.22 21.92
N VAL A 82 2.24 -10.00 21.43
CA VAL A 82 1.74 -9.53 20.13
C VAL A 82 2.45 -10.27 19.00
N ALA A 83 3.78 -10.40 19.06
CA ALA A 83 4.54 -11.15 18.06
C ALA A 83 4.13 -12.65 18.00
N ALA A 84 3.74 -13.22 19.14
CA ALA A 84 3.24 -14.59 19.26
C ALA A 84 1.74 -14.74 18.89
N ASN A 85 1.06 -13.67 18.47
CA ASN A 85 -0.40 -13.61 18.23
C ASN A 85 -1.27 -14.01 19.44
N THR A 86 -0.70 -14.03 20.66
CA THR A 86 -1.44 -14.27 21.89
C THR A 86 -2.27 -13.04 22.27
N VAL A 87 -1.71 -11.85 22.06
CA VAL A 87 -2.40 -10.57 22.22
C VAL A 87 -2.75 -10.03 20.83
N THR A 88 -4.05 -9.89 20.57
CA THR A 88 -4.60 -9.27 19.36
C THR A 88 -5.61 -8.19 19.76
N ILE A 89 -6.00 -7.32 18.82
CA ILE A 89 -7.03 -6.29 19.06
C ILE A 89 -8.29 -6.92 19.65
N GLY A 90 -8.80 -7.99 19.05
CA GLY A 90 -10.02 -8.66 19.54
C GLY A 90 -9.88 -9.17 20.98
N ARG A 91 -8.73 -9.77 21.32
CA ARG A 91 -8.45 -10.26 22.68
C ARG A 91 -8.35 -9.11 23.69
N LEU A 92 -7.73 -7.99 23.30
CA LEU A 92 -7.69 -6.80 24.16
C LEU A 92 -9.08 -6.20 24.36
N MET A 93 -9.92 -6.22 23.33
CA MET A 93 -11.30 -5.71 23.41
C MET A 93 -12.17 -6.46 24.43
N GLU A 94 -11.79 -7.68 24.85
CA GLU A 94 -12.47 -8.43 25.91
C GLU A 94 -12.25 -7.85 27.31
N ILE A 95 -11.14 -7.12 27.52
CA ILE A 95 -10.73 -6.62 28.85
C ILE A 95 -10.60 -5.10 28.93
N VAL A 96 -10.77 -4.39 27.82
CA VAL A 96 -10.79 -2.92 27.83
C VAL A 96 -12.05 -2.40 28.53
N PRO A 97 -12.00 -1.18 29.11
CA PRO A 97 -13.17 -0.57 29.72
C PRO A 97 -14.33 -0.41 28.73
N ALA A 98 -15.56 -0.57 29.23
CA ALA A 98 -16.77 -0.37 28.44
C ALA A 98 -16.83 1.03 27.82
N GLY A 99 -17.31 1.12 26.58
CA GLY A 99 -17.35 2.38 25.81
C GLY A 99 -16.04 2.70 25.06
N THR A 100 -15.02 1.84 25.14
CA THR A 100 -13.84 1.93 24.27
C THR A 100 -14.24 1.63 22.82
N PRO A 101 -14.01 2.55 21.86
CA PRO A 101 -14.29 2.29 20.45
C PRO A 101 -13.38 1.19 19.90
N ASP A 102 -13.94 0.27 19.13
CA ASP A 102 -13.17 -0.77 18.43
C ASP A 102 -12.35 -0.15 17.27
N PRO A 103 -11.01 -0.24 17.29
CA PRO A 103 -10.17 0.30 16.23
C PRO A 103 -10.13 -0.60 14.97
N THR A 104 -10.65 -1.82 15.02
CA THR A 104 -10.59 -2.81 13.92
C THR A 104 -11.04 -2.26 12.55
N PRO A 105 -12.16 -1.51 12.45
CA PRO A 105 -12.58 -0.94 11.17
C PRO A 105 -11.60 0.08 10.59
N GLY A 106 -10.80 0.73 11.44
CA GLY A 106 -9.87 1.81 11.07
C GLY A 106 -8.47 1.34 10.69
N ILE A 107 -8.14 0.05 10.85
CA ILE A 107 -6.77 -0.47 10.66
C ILE A 107 -6.22 -0.25 9.25
N TYR A 108 -7.08 -0.13 8.25
CA TYR A 108 -6.67 0.10 6.87
C TYR A 108 -6.73 1.57 6.45
N ASN A 109 -7.21 2.49 7.28
CA ASN A 109 -7.44 3.88 6.87
C ASN A 109 -6.17 4.55 6.37
N LEU A 110 -5.06 4.42 7.13
CA LEU A 110 -3.77 4.98 6.73
C LEU A 110 -3.31 4.41 5.39
N THR A 111 -3.35 3.08 5.25
CA THR A 111 -3.00 2.40 4.00
C THR A 111 -3.83 2.92 2.83
N MET A 112 -5.15 3.06 3.01
CA MET A 112 -6.06 3.55 1.98
C MET A 112 -5.80 5.01 1.61
N TYR A 113 -5.51 5.88 2.59
CA TYR A 113 -5.14 7.27 2.33
C TYR A 113 -3.82 7.39 1.56
N VAL A 114 -2.80 6.62 1.94
CA VAL A 114 -1.52 6.60 1.22
C VAL A 114 -1.71 6.10 -0.21
N MET A 115 -2.47 5.02 -0.42
CA MET A 115 -2.79 4.52 -1.75
C MET A 115 -3.56 5.55 -2.58
N GLY A 116 -4.56 6.21 -2.00
CA GLY A 116 -5.30 7.29 -2.64
C GLY A 116 -4.41 8.45 -3.06
N ALA A 117 -3.48 8.87 -2.20
CA ALA A 117 -2.51 9.92 -2.51
C ALA A 117 -1.56 9.51 -3.65
N LEU A 118 -1.06 8.28 -3.65
CA LEU A 118 -0.21 7.75 -4.72
C LEU A 118 -0.96 7.72 -6.06
N LEU A 119 -2.24 7.33 -6.06
CA LEU A 119 -3.09 7.36 -7.26
C LEU A 119 -3.34 8.78 -7.76
N ALA A 120 -3.55 9.75 -6.86
CA ALA A 120 -3.69 11.16 -7.23
C ALA A 120 -2.41 11.70 -7.88
N ILE A 121 -1.23 11.36 -7.34
CA ILE A 121 0.06 11.70 -7.94
C ILE A 121 0.20 11.06 -9.32
N ALA A 122 -0.12 9.77 -9.46
CA ALA A 122 -0.07 9.07 -10.74
C ALA A 122 -1.01 9.70 -11.77
N LEU A 123 -2.22 10.11 -11.36
CA LEU A 123 -3.16 10.84 -12.22
C LEU A 123 -2.56 12.17 -12.68
N LEU A 124 -1.98 12.96 -11.77
CA LEU A 124 -1.35 14.24 -12.10
C LEU A 124 -0.12 14.10 -13.01
N ALA A 125 0.63 13.01 -12.88
CA ALA A 125 1.73 12.66 -13.78
C ALA A 125 1.21 12.30 -15.17
N ASN A 126 0.17 11.47 -15.25
CA ASN A 126 -0.47 11.08 -16.50
C ASN A 126 -1.08 12.28 -17.24
N LEU A 127 -1.73 13.20 -16.53
CA LEU A 127 -2.30 14.43 -17.12
C LEU A 127 -1.24 15.38 -17.70
N ARG A 128 0.02 15.28 -17.24
CA ARG A 128 1.14 16.07 -17.76
C ARG A 128 1.87 15.41 -18.92
N MET A 129 1.57 14.15 -19.26
CA MET A 129 2.18 13.51 -20.42
C MET A 129 1.70 14.17 -21.71
N ARG A 130 2.66 14.50 -22.57
CA ARG A 130 2.44 15.14 -23.87
C ARG A 130 3.18 14.35 -24.95
N PRO A 131 2.71 14.40 -26.21
CA PRO A 131 3.44 13.81 -27.32
C PRO A 131 4.87 14.35 -27.39
N VAL A 132 5.82 13.47 -27.71
CA VAL A 132 7.21 13.89 -27.92
C VAL A 132 7.30 14.75 -29.19
N SER A 133 8.19 15.74 -29.21
CA SER A 133 8.30 16.65 -30.36
C SER A 133 8.60 15.89 -31.66
N GLU A 134 8.05 16.35 -32.78
CA GLU A 134 8.14 15.69 -34.09
C GLU A 134 9.56 15.37 -34.56
N ARG A 135 10.56 16.17 -34.15
CA ARG A 135 11.98 15.90 -34.42
C ARG A 135 12.45 14.52 -33.93
N PHE A 136 11.83 13.99 -32.88
CA PHE A 136 12.12 12.66 -32.32
C PHE A 136 11.09 11.60 -32.76
N VAL A 137 9.98 12.00 -33.39
CA VAL A 137 8.95 11.10 -33.93
C VAL A 137 9.32 10.71 -35.36
N THR A 138 10.18 9.70 -35.53
CA THR A 138 10.39 9.12 -36.86
C THR A 138 9.31 8.08 -37.14
N ARG A 139 8.34 8.42 -37.99
CA ARG A 139 7.49 7.43 -38.65
C ARG A 139 8.36 6.67 -39.66
N VAL A 140 8.27 5.35 -39.67
CA VAL A 140 8.92 4.56 -40.75
C VAL A 140 8.27 5.02 -42.06
N ALA A 141 9.06 5.63 -42.94
CA ALA A 141 8.60 5.98 -44.27
C ALA A 141 8.10 4.69 -44.94
N GLY A 142 6.83 4.70 -45.36
CA GLY A 142 6.23 3.56 -46.04
C GLY A 142 7.05 3.14 -47.24
N LYS A 143 7.20 1.82 -47.41
CA LYS A 143 7.11 1.25 -48.75
C LYS A 143 5.64 1.21 -49.13
#